data_AF-A0A3S8ZTX4-F1
#
_entry.id   AF-A0A3S8ZTX4-F1
#
_cell.length_a   1.000
_cell.length_b   1.000
_cell.length_c   1.000
_cell.angle_alpha   90.00
_cell.angle_beta   90.00
_cell.angle_gamma   90.00
#
_symmetry.space_group_name_H-M   'P 1'
#
loop_
_entity.id
_entity.type
_entity.pdbx_description
1 polymer ?
#
loop_
_entity_poly.entity_id
_entity_poly.type
_entity_poly.pdbx_seq_one_letter_code
_entity_poly.pdbx_strand_id
1 'polypeptide(L)'
;MRKTIISLLWVGVLLSGSAVADTLAMQDNAPDRYVVVKGDTLWGISGHFLKQPWRWPEIWQLNKTDIKNPHWIYPGDVVLLDKSSGKPRLRLLKNEKSPESVSASGKVSPRIRSTSLADGATPSIPLSAIAPFLDKPLVLDNETFAAAPRIAAGPDERVIFASGDKVYAVGLTGEVGDNWQVFRDGKNLIDPDDPEKKTGYWPPG
;
A
#
# COMPACT_ATOMS: atom_id res chain seq x y z
N MET A 1 -6.07 71.86 -19.57
CA MET A 1 -6.10 70.86 -18.46
C MET A 1 -5.57 69.53 -18.98
N ARG A 2 -4.95 68.72 -18.10
CA ARG A 2 -4.33 67.38 -18.32
C ARG A 2 -2.80 67.36 -18.55
N LYS A 3 -2.06 67.68 -17.46
CA LYS A 3 -0.62 67.40 -17.29
C LYS A 3 -0.39 66.79 -15.89
N THR A 4 -0.92 65.60 -15.60
CA THR A 4 -0.63 64.92 -14.31
C THR A 4 -0.77 63.39 -14.31
N ILE A 5 -1.24 62.75 -15.40
CA ILE A 5 -1.62 61.32 -15.35
C ILE A 5 -0.44 60.36 -15.59
N ILE A 6 0.64 60.80 -16.25
CA ILE A 6 1.76 59.92 -16.63
C ILE A 6 2.78 59.72 -15.47
N SER A 7 2.78 60.61 -14.48
CA SER A 7 3.72 60.55 -13.35
C SER A 7 3.39 59.46 -12.32
N LEU A 8 2.14 59.01 -12.24
CA LEU A 8 1.71 58.07 -11.20
C LEU A 8 2.03 56.60 -11.52
N LEU A 9 2.42 56.28 -12.77
CA LEU A 9 2.67 54.91 -13.20
C LEU A 9 4.14 54.47 -13.04
N TRP A 10 5.05 55.40 -12.70
CA TRP A 10 6.48 55.11 -12.47
C TRP A 10 6.88 54.94 -11.00
N VAL A 11 5.96 55.13 -10.06
CA VAL A 11 6.23 54.99 -8.61
C VAL A 11 5.81 53.62 -8.07
N GLY A 12 5.03 52.83 -8.82
CA GLY A 12 4.59 51.49 -8.40
C GLY A 12 5.57 50.34 -8.68
N VAL A 13 6.67 50.59 -9.41
CA VAL A 13 7.60 49.55 -9.89
C VAL A 13 8.91 49.55 -9.09
N LEU A 14 8.85 49.74 -7.77
CA LEU A 14 10.06 49.70 -6.91
C LEU A 14 9.91 48.87 -5.62
N LEU A 15 8.76 48.26 -5.35
CA LEU A 15 8.64 47.20 -4.33
C LEU A 15 8.76 45.80 -4.98
N SER A 16 9.85 45.55 -5.67
CA SER A 16 10.28 44.16 -5.90
C SER A 16 11.06 43.71 -4.67
N GLY A 17 10.35 43.10 -3.71
CA GLY A 17 10.97 42.48 -2.55
C GLY A 17 12.04 41.49 -3.02
N SER A 18 13.28 41.66 -2.56
CA SER A 18 14.33 40.68 -2.79
C SER A 18 13.93 39.38 -2.10
N ALA A 19 13.59 38.35 -2.88
CA ALA A 19 13.46 37.00 -2.36
C ALA A 19 14.85 36.56 -1.90
N VAL A 20 15.09 36.55 -0.59
CA VAL A 20 16.26 35.88 -0.02
C VAL A 20 16.09 34.39 -0.27
N ALA A 21 16.94 33.82 -1.11
CA ALA A 21 16.98 32.39 -1.31
C ALA A 21 17.44 31.75 0.01
N ASP A 22 16.52 31.08 0.70
CA ASP A 22 16.80 30.39 1.95
C ASP A 22 17.82 29.26 1.68
N THR A 23 19.03 29.41 2.21
CA THR A 23 20.13 28.49 1.93
C THR A 23 19.85 27.12 2.56
N LEU A 24 20.02 26.04 1.79
CA LEU A 24 19.87 24.67 2.30
C LEU A 24 20.79 24.44 3.52
N ALA A 25 20.20 24.29 4.70
CA ALA A 25 20.92 24.04 5.94
C ALA A 25 21.32 22.56 6.04
N MET A 26 22.63 22.30 6.13
CA MET A 26 23.18 20.94 6.27
C MET A 26 23.28 20.51 7.72
N GLN A 27 23.26 19.20 7.94
CA GLN A 27 23.58 18.61 9.23
C GLN A 27 25.04 18.89 9.60
N ASP A 28 25.29 19.17 10.87
CA ASP A 28 26.65 19.45 11.37
C ASP A 28 27.53 18.19 11.30
N ASN A 29 26.91 17.00 11.32
CA ASN A 29 27.54 15.69 11.16
C ASN A 29 27.04 14.96 9.89
N ALA A 30 26.84 15.68 8.78
CA ALA A 30 26.47 15.06 7.52
C ALA A 30 27.62 14.17 7.00
N PRO A 31 27.37 12.89 6.66
CA PRO A 31 28.38 12.06 6.02
C PRO A 31 28.72 12.62 4.63
N ASP A 32 29.95 12.43 4.16
CA ASP A 32 30.30 12.85 2.79
C ASP A 32 29.75 11.89 1.73
N ARG A 33 29.42 10.65 2.12
CA ARG A 33 28.94 9.59 1.23
C ARG A 33 27.94 8.68 1.94
N TYR A 34 26.85 8.33 1.26
CA TYR A 34 25.87 7.34 1.72
C TYR A 34 25.60 6.30 0.63
N VAL A 35 25.61 5.02 0.99
CA VAL A 35 25.30 3.91 0.09
C VAL A 35 23.84 3.52 0.29
N VAL A 36 23.06 3.58 -0.77
CA VAL A 36 21.63 3.27 -0.78
C VAL A 36 21.42 1.79 -0.43
N VAL A 37 20.57 1.51 0.54
CA VAL A 37 20.18 0.15 0.94
C VAL A 37 18.74 -0.12 0.46
N LYS A 38 18.37 -1.41 0.35
CA LYS A 38 17.00 -1.81 -0.02
C LYS A 38 15.99 -1.26 0.99
N GLY A 39 15.04 -0.45 0.50
CA GLY A 39 14.00 0.20 1.29
C GLY A 39 14.22 1.70 1.50
N ASP A 40 15.39 2.23 1.14
CA ASP A 40 15.67 3.66 1.24
C ASP A 40 14.90 4.47 0.19
N THR A 41 14.59 5.71 0.56
CA THR A 41 13.98 6.72 -0.33
C THR A 41 14.84 7.97 -0.34
N LEU A 42 14.78 8.77 -1.41
CA LEU A 42 15.49 10.07 -1.44
C LEU A 42 15.08 10.97 -0.25
N TRP A 43 13.83 10.88 0.20
CA TRP A 43 13.35 11.59 1.40
C TRP A 43 14.10 11.14 2.65
N GLY A 44 14.17 9.83 2.90
CA GLY A 44 14.88 9.27 4.06
C GLY A 44 16.37 9.59 4.03
N ILE A 45 16.99 9.40 2.86
CA ILE A 45 18.42 9.71 2.67
C ILE A 45 18.70 11.19 2.92
N SER A 46 17.82 12.08 2.49
CA SER A 46 18.00 13.53 2.68
C SER A 46 18.05 13.93 4.15
N GLY A 47 17.41 13.18 5.05
CA GLY A 47 17.51 13.40 6.50
C GLY A 47 18.92 13.20 7.07
N HIS A 48 19.77 12.40 6.41
CA HIS A 48 21.16 12.22 6.81
C HIS A 48 22.04 13.42 6.45
N PHE A 49 21.66 14.21 5.45
CA PHE A 49 22.47 15.30 4.92
C PHE A 49 21.92 16.70 5.29
N LEU A 50 20.60 16.84 5.43
CA LEU A 50 19.92 18.11 5.65
C LEU A 50 19.33 18.22 7.07
N LYS A 51 19.34 19.44 7.62
CA LYS A 51 18.55 19.76 8.83
C LYS A 51 17.04 19.70 8.58
N GLN A 52 16.65 19.91 7.32
CA GLN A 52 15.26 19.96 6.87
C GLN A 52 15.01 18.88 5.79
N PRO A 53 14.69 17.63 6.18
CA PRO A 53 14.55 16.51 5.23
C PRO A 53 13.47 16.73 4.17
N TRP A 54 12.42 17.50 4.45
CA TRP A 54 11.34 17.80 3.51
C TRP A 54 11.78 18.66 2.30
N ARG A 55 12.96 19.29 2.35
CA ARG A 55 13.53 20.08 1.24
C ARG A 55 14.28 19.24 0.21
N TRP A 56 14.20 17.90 0.31
CA TRP A 56 14.76 16.99 -0.69
C TRP A 56 14.33 17.26 -2.16
N PRO A 57 13.13 17.83 -2.50
CA PRO A 57 12.81 18.12 -3.89
C PRO A 57 13.72 19.21 -4.49
N GLU A 58 14.18 20.16 -3.68
CA GLU A 58 15.13 21.19 -4.11
C GLU A 58 16.49 20.58 -4.47
N ILE A 59 16.93 19.59 -3.69
CA ILE A 59 18.13 18.81 -3.99
C ILE A 59 17.94 17.98 -5.26
N TRP A 60 16.78 17.33 -5.41
CA TRP A 60 16.50 16.52 -6.59
C TRP A 60 16.44 17.36 -7.86
N GLN A 61 15.91 18.58 -7.79
CA GLN A 61 15.93 19.53 -8.93
C GLN A 61 17.35 19.80 -9.43
N LEU A 62 18.35 19.82 -8.55
CA LEU A 62 19.77 19.97 -8.92
C LEU A 62 20.34 18.71 -9.62
N ASN A 63 19.73 17.54 -9.43
CA ASN A 63 20.14 16.25 -9.98
C ASN A 63 19.20 15.71 -11.06
N LYS A 64 18.26 16.54 -11.53
CA LYS A 64 17.21 16.13 -12.45
C LYS A 64 17.74 15.64 -13.81
N THR A 65 18.94 16.06 -14.19
CA THR A 65 19.64 15.58 -15.39
C THR A 65 19.96 14.10 -15.30
N ASP A 66 20.30 13.61 -14.11
CA ASP A 66 20.80 12.26 -13.87
C ASP A 66 19.68 11.33 -13.36
N ILE A 67 18.71 11.89 -12.62
CA ILE A 67 17.58 11.17 -12.02
C ILE A 67 16.26 11.70 -12.61
N LYS A 68 15.75 11.04 -13.65
CA LYS A 68 14.46 11.39 -14.28
C LYS A 68 13.26 11.21 -13.34
N ASN A 69 13.31 10.22 -12.46
CA ASN A 69 12.27 9.95 -11.47
C ASN A 69 12.92 9.80 -10.09
N PRO A 70 12.50 10.60 -9.09
CA PRO A 70 13.11 10.58 -7.76
C PRO A 70 12.97 9.24 -7.03
N HIS A 71 12.06 8.37 -7.45
CA HIS A 71 11.92 7.02 -6.89
C HIS A 71 12.88 5.99 -7.50
N TRP A 72 13.62 6.32 -8.56
CA TRP A 72 14.54 5.39 -9.22
C TRP A 72 15.95 5.43 -8.60
N ILE A 73 16.00 5.20 -7.29
CA ILE A 73 17.25 4.90 -6.59
C ILE A 73 17.31 3.40 -6.32
N TYR A 74 18.48 2.81 -6.54
CA TYR A 74 18.69 1.37 -6.40
C TYR A 74 19.68 1.06 -5.29
N PRO A 75 19.54 -0.09 -4.60
CA PRO A 75 20.54 -0.53 -3.64
C PRO A 75 21.93 -0.60 -4.28
N GLY A 76 22.92 0.00 -3.62
CA GLY A 76 24.29 0.13 -4.12
C GLY A 76 24.59 1.43 -4.88
N ASP A 77 23.57 2.23 -5.21
CA ASP A 77 23.78 3.61 -5.64
C ASP A 77 24.37 4.43 -4.50
N VAL A 78 25.12 5.48 -4.83
CA VAL A 78 25.85 6.25 -3.83
C VAL A 78 25.49 7.72 -3.92
N VAL A 79 24.95 8.26 -2.83
CA VAL A 79 24.72 9.70 -2.68
C VAL A 79 25.99 10.33 -2.08
N LEU A 80 26.62 11.21 -2.85
CA LEU A 80 27.79 11.99 -2.46
C LEU A 80 27.36 13.41 -2.11
N LEU A 81 27.92 13.95 -1.03
CA LEU A 81 27.81 15.36 -0.70
C LEU A 81 28.98 16.15 -1.29
N ASP A 82 28.71 16.93 -2.34
CA ASP A 82 29.68 17.79 -3.00
C ASP A 82 29.66 19.21 -2.37
N LYS A 83 30.71 19.52 -1.59
CA LYS A 83 30.93 20.83 -0.96
C LYS A 83 31.84 21.75 -1.79
N SER A 84 32.39 21.26 -2.92
CA SER A 84 33.45 21.96 -3.67
C SER A 84 32.98 23.24 -4.37
N SER A 85 31.69 23.31 -4.72
CA SER A 85 31.13 24.40 -5.54
C SER A 85 30.70 25.64 -4.73
N GLY A 86 31.08 25.73 -3.44
CA GLY A 86 30.67 26.80 -2.52
C GLY A 86 29.19 26.77 -2.10
N LYS A 87 28.33 26.06 -2.82
CA LYS A 87 26.98 25.68 -2.42
C LYS A 87 26.94 24.16 -2.29
N PRO A 88 26.54 23.61 -1.15
CA PRO A 88 26.62 22.18 -0.97
C PRO A 88 25.50 21.48 -1.75
N ARG A 89 25.84 20.47 -2.53
CA ARG A 89 24.92 19.74 -3.42
C ARG A 89 25.06 18.24 -3.20
N LEU A 90 23.95 17.52 -3.16
CA LEU A 90 24.01 16.06 -3.22
C LEU A 90 24.14 15.64 -4.69
N ARG A 91 24.95 14.63 -4.98
CA ARG A 91 25.12 14.02 -6.30
C ARG A 91 24.89 12.53 -6.16
N LEU A 92 24.04 11.96 -7.01
CA LEU A 92 23.88 10.50 -7.05
C LEU A 92 24.86 9.92 -8.06
N LEU A 93 25.85 9.18 -7.56
CA LEU A 93 26.68 8.31 -8.37
C LEU A 93 25.91 6.99 -8.54
N LYS A 94 25.25 6.86 -9.69
CA LYS A 94 24.63 5.60 -10.07
C LYS A 94 25.71 4.55 -10.18
N ASN A 95 25.52 3.41 -9.55
CA ASN A 95 26.48 2.33 -9.67
C ASN A 95 26.34 1.69 -11.06
N GLU A 96 26.94 2.30 -12.07
CA GLU A 96 27.02 1.73 -13.43
C GLU A 96 27.96 0.50 -13.47
N LYS A 97 28.60 0.17 -12.35
CA LYS A 97 29.33 -1.07 -12.19
C LYS A 97 28.37 -2.24 -11.90
N SER A 98 27.96 -2.87 -13.00
CA SER A 98 28.24 -4.31 -13.13
C SER A 98 29.74 -4.56 -12.83
N PRO A 99 30.16 -5.73 -12.33
CA PRO A 99 31.46 -5.91 -11.69
C PRO A 99 32.73 -5.72 -12.54
N GLU A 100 32.65 -5.20 -13.77
CA GLU A 100 33.82 -4.98 -14.61
C GLU A 100 33.73 -3.62 -15.33
N SER A 101 34.42 -2.63 -14.78
CA SER A 101 34.79 -1.42 -15.51
C SER A 101 36.10 -1.66 -16.24
N VAL A 102 36.04 -2.04 -17.53
CA VAL A 102 37.12 -1.81 -18.50
C VAL A 102 36.50 -1.14 -19.72
N SER A 103 36.97 0.07 -20.00
CA SER A 103 36.64 0.89 -21.16
C SER A 103 36.76 0.14 -22.48
N ALA A 104 35.72 0.13 -23.30
CA ALA A 104 35.78 0.39 -24.75
C ALA A 104 34.39 0.24 -25.38
N SER A 105 34.07 1.19 -26.26
CA SER A 105 32.98 1.15 -27.24
C SER A 105 32.73 -0.25 -27.81
N GLY A 106 31.50 -0.78 -27.70
CA GLY A 106 31.19 -2.10 -28.26
C GLY A 106 29.73 -2.53 -28.10
N LYS A 107 29.01 -2.53 -29.22
CA LYS A 107 27.76 -3.27 -29.55
C LYS A 107 26.91 -3.78 -28.38
N VAL A 108 25.72 -3.18 -28.25
CA VAL A 108 24.62 -3.74 -27.46
C VAL A 108 24.06 -4.95 -28.21
N SER A 109 24.36 -6.16 -27.75
CA SER A 109 23.65 -7.38 -28.17
C SER A 109 22.53 -7.68 -27.16
N PRO A 110 21.35 -8.15 -27.62
CA PRO A 110 20.27 -8.52 -26.72
C PRO A 110 20.73 -9.64 -25.80
N ARG A 111 20.57 -9.45 -24.48
CA ARG A 111 20.89 -10.48 -23.49
C ARG A 111 19.63 -10.82 -22.71
N ILE A 112 19.33 -12.11 -22.64
CA ILE A 112 18.23 -12.65 -21.83
C ILE A 112 18.61 -12.50 -20.35
N ARG A 113 17.76 -11.81 -19.60
CA ARG A 113 17.87 -11.70 -18.14
C ARG A 113 17.02 -12.81 -17.54
N SER A 114 17.64 -13.90 -17.10
CA SER A 114 16.98 -14.93 -16.30
C SER A 114 17.15 -14.59 -14.83
N THR A 115 16.08 -14.09 -14.20
CA THR A 115 16.00 -14.01 -12.74
C THR A 115 15.50 -15.37 -12.25
N SER A 116 16.25 -16.02 -11.36
CA SER A 116 15.79 -17.27 -10.74
C SER A 116 14.52 -17.00 -9.94
N LEU A 117 13.46 -17.77 -10.18
CA LEU A 117 12.20 -17.75 -9.43
C LEU A 117 12.35 -18.40 -8.03
N ALA A 118 13.58 -18.53 -7.51
CA ALA A 118 13.87 -19.24 -6.27
C ALA A 118 13.60 -18.39 -5.01
N ASP A 119 13.56 -17.07 -5.11
CA ASP A 119 13.43 -16.18 -3.93
C ASP A 119 12.00 -15.70 -3.66
N GLY A 120 11.01 -16.30 -4.32
CA GLY A 120 9.62 -15.88 -4.23
C GLY A 120 8.66 -17.04 -4.40
N ALA A 121 8.82 -18.08 -3.59
CA ALA A 121 7.70 -18.99 -3.34
C ALA A 121 6.49 -18.12 -2.99
N THR A 122 5.40 -18.25 -3.76
CA THR A 122 4.14 -17.56 -3.44
C THR A 122 3.84 -17.84 -1.97
N PRO A 123 3.70 -16.81 -1.11
CA PRO A 123 3.41 -17.06 0.29
C PRO A 123 2.13 -17.89 0.35
N SER A 124 2.19 -19.01 1.05
CA SER A 124 0.99 -19.80 1.32
C SER A 124 0.01 -18.89 2.05
N ILE A 125 -1.24 -18.83 1.57
CA ILE A 125 -2.28 -18.06 2.24
C ILE A 125 -2.45 -18.69 3.64
N PRO A 126 -2.23 -17.94 4.73
CA PRO A 126 -2.31 -18.51 6.06
C PRO A 126 -3.73 -18.99 6.32
N LEU A 127 -3.88 -20.16 6.97
CA LEU A 127 -5.17 -20.75 7.29
C LEU A 127 -6.09 -19.78 8.06
N SER A 128 -5.51 -18.92 8.90
CA SER A 128 -6.25 -17.88 9.63
C SER A 128 -6.92 -16.83 8.72
N ALA A 129 -6.34 -16.54 7.55
CA ALA A 129 -6.94 -15.59 6.60
C ALA A 129 -8.14 -16.20 5.85
N ILE A 130 -8.20 -17.53 5.71
CA ILE A 130 -9.30 -18.23 5.05
C ILE A 130 -10.34 -18.77 6.03
N ALA A 131 -10.00 -18.94 7.32
CA ALA A 131 -10.89 -19.52 8.33
C ALA A 131 -12.30 -18.88 8.38
N PRO A 132 -12.46 -17.54 8.35
CA PRO A 132 -13.79 -16.92 8.36
C PRO A 132 -14.64 -17.17 7.10
N PHE A 133 -14.01 -17.63 6.01
CA PHE A 133 -14.66 -17.95 4.75
C PHE A 133 -14.89 -19.45 4.56
N LEU A 134 -14.31 -20.29 5.43
CA LEU A 134 -14.55 -21.73 5.43
C LEU A 134 -15.90 -22.04 6.09
N ASP A 135 -16.25 -21.31 7.14
CA ASP A 135 -17.63 -21.22 7.58
C ASP A 135 -18.38 -20.43 6.52
N LYS A 136 -19.42 -21.02 5.93
CA LYS A 136 -20.26 -20.39 4.91
C LYS A 136 -21.49 -19.80 5.60
N PRO A 137 -21.39 -18.60 6.22
CA PRO A 137 -22.54 -17.98 6.87
C PRO A 137 -23.61 -17.72 5.82
N LEU A 138 -24.82 -18.21 6.07
CA LEU A 138 -25.98 -17.98 5.21
C LEU A 138 -26.86 -16.93 5.89
N VAL A 139 -26.99 -15.77 5.26
CA VAL A 139 -27.91 -14.72 5.71
C VAL A 139 -29.25 -14.95 5.03
N LEU A 140 -30.26 -15.27 5.83
CA LEU A 140 -31.64 -15.46 5.38
C LEU A 140 -32.54 -14.38 5.97
N ASP A 141 -33.48 -13.89 5.18
CA ASP A 141 -34.58 -13.08 5.67
C ASP A 141 -35.51 -13.88 6.59
N ASN A 142 -36.30 -13.15 7.39
CA ASN A 142 -37.11 -13.77 8.43
C ASN A 142 -38.25 -14.64 7.87
N GLU A 143 -38.81 -14.29 6.72
CA GLU A 143 -39.91 -15.04 6.10
C GLU A 143 -39.40 -16.36 5.53
N THR A 144 -38.27 -16.32 4.81
CA THR A 144 -37.61 -17.53 4.29
C THR A 144 -37.16 -18.45 5.41
N PHE A 145 -36.58 -17.91 6.50
CA PHE A 145 -36.18 -18.73 7.65
C PHE A 145 -37.39 -19.40 8.34
N ALA A 146 -38.50 -18.68 8.47
CA ALA A 146 -39.71 -19.23 9.09
C ALA A 146 -40.31 -20.41 8.29
N ALA A 147 -40.25 -20.33 6.95
CA ALA A 147 -40.73 -21.35 6.02
C ALA A 147 -39.75 -22.52 5.79
N ALA A 148 -38.52 -22.43 6.30
CA ALA A 148 -37.49 -23.43 6.08
C ALA A 148 -37.82 -24.79 6.75
N PRO A 149 -37.35 -25.92 6.19
CA PRO A 149 -37.46 -27.23 6.81
C PRO A 149 -36.85 -27.26 8.22
N ARG A 150 -37.47 -28.02 9.14
CA ARG A 150 -37.04 -28.08 10.55
C ARG A 150 -36.70 -29.49 10.99
N ILE A 151 -35.72 -29.60 11.89
CA ILE A 151 -35.42 -30.87 12.57
C ILE A 151 -36.53 -31.12 13.60
N ALA A 152 -37.18 -32.28 13.51
CA ALA A 152 -38.25 -32.67 14.42
C ALA A 152 -37.75 -33.50 15.60
N ALA A 153 -36.93 -34.52 15.35
CA ALA A 153 -36.44 -35.44 16.38
C ALA A 153 -35.21 -36.23 15.94
N GLY A 154 -34.53 -36.84 16.90
CA GLY A 154 -33.61 -37.95 16.67
C GLY A 154 -34.30 -39.31 16.80
N PRO A 155 -33.57 -40.42 16.58
CA PRO A 155 -34.06 -41.77 16.82
C PRO A 155 -34.33 -42.05 18.31
N ASP A 156 -33.68 -41.33 19.21
CA ASP A 156 -33.84 -41.43 20.67
C ASP A 156 -34.31 -40.09 21.26
N GLU A 157 -34.75 -40.08 22.53
CA GLU A 157 -35.23 -38.89 23.26
C GLU A 157 -34.12 -37.86 23.63
N ARG A 158 -33.02 -37.83 22.88
CA ARG A 158 -31.92 -36.88 23.10
C ARG A 158 -32.09 -35.61 22.28
N VAL A 159 -31.66 -34.50 22.86
CA VAL A 159 -31.74 -33.15 22.26
C VAL A 159 -30.40 -32.67 21.68
N ILE A 160 -29.32 -33.43 21.91
CA ILE A 160 -27.97 -33.12 21.41
C ILE A 160 -27.55 -34.23 20.44
N PHE A 161 -27.11 -33.81 19.26
CA PHE A 161 -26.64 -34.70 18.20
C PHE A 161 -25.21 -34.34 17.82
N ALA A 162 -24.42 -35.34 17.49
CA ALA A 162 -23.04 -35.21 17.02
C ALA A 162 -22.90 -35.71 15.58
N SER A 163 -21.71 -35.54 15.01
CA SER A 163 -21.39 -36.08 13.70
C SER A 163 -21.60 -37.61 13.69
N GLY A 164 -22.37 -38.10 12.71
CA GLY A 164 -22.74 -39.50 12.56
C GLY A 164 -24.10 -39.89 13.16
N ASP A 165 -24.73 -39.02 13.94
CA ASP A 165 -26.11 -39.26 14.41
C ASP A 165 -27.12 -39.13 13.26
N LYS A 166 -28.18 -39.93 13.32
CA LYS A 166 -29.33 -39.81 12.44
C LYS A 166 -30.32 -38.82 13.04
N VAL A 167 -30.93 -37.98 12.21
CA VAL A 167 -31.97 -37.04 12.61
C VAL A 167 -33.11 -37.04 11.59
N TYR A 168 -34.31 -36.71 12.02
CA TYR A 168 -35.50 -36.60 11.19
C TYR A 168 -35.88 -35.13 11.00
N ALA A 169 -36.10 -34.73 9.75
CA ALA A 169 -36.53 -33.39 9.37
C ALA A 169 -37.93 -33.42 8.75
N VAL A 170 -38.68 -32.34 8.94
CA VAL A 170 -40.04 -32.16 8.42
C VAL A 170 -40.03 -31.03 7.39
N GLY A 171 -40.78 -31.24 6.30
CA GLY A 171 -40.87 -30.27 5.20
C GLY A 171 -39.66 -30.26 4.26
N LEU A 172 -38.76 -31.25 4.38
CA LEU A 172 -37.60 -31.37 3.50
C LEU A 172 -38.01 -31.92 2.13
N THR A 173 -37.66 -31.21 1.06
CA THR A 173 -37.90 -31.62 -0.33
C THR A 173 -36.58 -31.81 -1.06
N GLY A 174 -36.23 -33.05 -1.37
CA GLY A 174 -35.03 -33.39 -2.17
C GLY A 174 -34.91 -34.89 -2.41
N GLU A 175 -33.80 -35.29 -3.00
CA GLU A 175 -33.52 -36.68 -3.37
C GLU A 175 -32.57 -37.36 -2.37
N VAL A 176 -32.56 -38.70 -2.39
CA VAL A 176 -31.65 -39.48 -1.56
C VAL A 176 -30.22 -39.25 -2.01
N GLY A 177 -29.39 -38.69 -1.14
CA GLY A 177 -27.99 -38.35 -1.43
C GLY A 177 -27.71 -36.85 -1.43
N ASP A 178 -28.73 -36.01 -1.33
CA ASP A 178 -28.55 -34.57 -1.21
C ASP A 178 -27.83 -34.18 0.09
N ASN A 179 -26.92 -33.21 -0.03
CA ASN A 179 -26.21 -32.63 1.11
C ASN A 179 -26.98 -31.42 1.64
N TRP A 180 -27.28 -31.45 2.93
CA TRP A 180 -28.02 -30.39 3.62
C TRP A 180 -27.14 -29.70 4.65
N GLN A 181 -27.38 -28.41 4.84
CA GLN A 181 -26.73 -27.62 5.87
C GLN A 181 -27.75 -27.29 6.96
N VAL A 182 -27.34 -27.50 8.22
CA VAL A 182 -28.18 -27.22 9.38
C VAL A 182 -27.73 -25.90 9.97
N PHE A 183 -28.68 -24.99 10.11
CA PHE A 183 -28.46 -23.68 10.71
C PHE A 183 -29.26 -23.56 12.00
N ARG A 184 -28.75 -22.76 12.94
CA ARG A 184 -29.46 -22.36 14.14
C ARG A 184 -29.81 -20.89 14.06
N ASP A 185 -30.89 -20.54 14.72
CA ASP A 185 -31.30 -19.15 14.84
C ASP A 185 -30.17 -18.32 15.46
N GLY A 186 -29.89 -17.20 14.82
CA GLY A 186 -28.73 -16.35 15.04
C GLY A 186 -29.09 -15.02 15.66
N LYS A 187 -28.09 -14.14 15.80
CA LYS A 187 -28.41 -12.73 16.10
C LYS A 187 -28.99 -12.08 14.84
N ASN A 188 -30.03 -11.26 15.03
CA ASN A 188 -30.56 -10.43 13.97
C ASN A 188 -29.51 -9.41 13.52
N LEU A 189 -29.24 -9.39 12.21
CA LEU A 189 -28.49 -8.32 11.57
C LEU A 189 -29.45 -7.15 11.29
N ILE A 190 -29.02 -5.97 11.69
CA ILE A 190 -29.74 -4.71 11.50
C ILE A 190 -28.92 -3.89 10.51
N ASP A 191 -29.58 -3.35 9.50
CA ASP A 191 -28.95 -2.44 8.56
C ASP A 191 -28.56 -1.13 9.30
N PRO A 192 -27.28 -0.72 9.28
CA PRO A 192 -26.84 0.49 9.97
C PRO A 192 -27.46 1.78 9.41
N ASP A 193 -27.89 1.77 8.15
CA ASP A 193 -28.54 2.93 7.50
C ASP A 193 -30.07 2.90 7.66
N ASP A 194 -30.65 1.73 7.97
CA ASP A 194 -32.08 1.53 8.18
C ASP A 194 -32.34 0.59 9.39
N PRO A 195 -32.43 1.14 10.62
CA PRO A 195 -32.54 0.35 11.84
C PRO A 195 -33.87 -0.41 11.96
N GLU A 196 -34.87 -0.13 11.13
CA GLU A 196 -36.14 -0.87 11.10
C GLU A 196 -36.08 -2.11 10.20
N LYS A 197 -35.06 -2.22 9.33
CA LYS A 197 -34.90 -3.30 8.36
C LYS A 197 -34.00 -4.41 8.89
N LYS A 198 -34.64 -5.46 9.44
CA LYS A 198 -33.98 -6.70 9.88
C LYS A 198 -33.54 -7.49 8.65
N THR A 199 -32.23 -7.52 8.38
CA THR A 199 -31.66 -8.04 7.12
C THR A 199 -31.16 -9.48 7.20
N GLY A 200 -31.40 -10.16 8.31
CA GLY A 200 -31.33 -11.62 8.38
C GLY A 200 -30.49 -12.17 9.52
N TYR A 201 -30.39 -13.50 9.57
CA TYR A 201 -29.78 -14.23 10.67
C TYR A 201 -28.32 -14.60 10.41
N TRP A 202 -27.46 -14.42 11.41
CA TRP A 202 -26.04 -14.83 11.39
C TRP A 202 -25.81 -16.07 12.28
N PRO A 203 -25.29 -17.19 11.77
CA PRO A 203 -25.07 -18.38 12.60
C PRO A 203 -24.00 -18.10 13.68
N PRO A 204 -24.19 -18.57 14.93
CA PRO A 204 -23.16 -18.44 15.95
C PRO A 204 -21.93 -19.29 15.57
N GLY A 205 -20.74 -18.72 15.81
CA GLY A 205 -19.45 -19.40 15.62
C GLY A 205 -19.10 -20.39 16.72
#